data_AF-A0A5C0VJT3-F1
#
_entry.id   AF-A0A5C0VJT3-F1
#
_cell.length_a   1.000
_cell.length_b   1.000
_cell.length_c   1.000
_cell.angle_alpha   90.00
_cell.angle_beta   90.00
_cell.angle_gamma   90.00
#
_symmetry.space_group_name_H-M   'P 1'
#
loop_
_entity.id
_entity.type
_entity.pdbx_description
1 polymer ?
#
loop_
_entity_poly.entity_id
_entity_poly.type
_entity_poly.pdbx_seq_one_letter_code
_entity_poly.pdbx_strand_id
1 'polypeptide(L)'
;MNLQHKYAQEEIIQGCQAGERRYQELLYKMMSSKMLGVCMRYAKDQFEAEDMMQTAFVKVFRNINAYRGEGSFEGWIRRIMVNTSIEVYRKNLRSLNVVDIDETHDHQASTAFDMSRLNIADLMRLIRNLSDGYRLVFNMYAIEGYSHKEIAKELGITEGASKSQLSRARAILREQILKMEGNSYGTHVG
;
A
#
# COMPACT_ATOMS: atom_id res chain seq x y z
N MET A 1 23.50 -7.69 -19.27
CA MET A 1 23.70 -6.30 -19.71
C MET A 1 22.85 -5.40 -18.83
N ASN A 2 23.44 -4.61 -17.94
CA ASN A 2 22.72 -3.77 -16.97
C ASN A 2 22.21 -2.50 -17.68
N LEU A 3 20.94 -2.50 -18.08
CA LEU A 3 20.30 -1.40 -18.82
C LEU A 3 20.05 -0.15 -17.95
N GLN A 4 20.27 -0.25 -16.63
CA GLN A 4 19.89 0.75 -15.63
C GLN A 4 20.70 2.07 -15.67
N HIS A 5 21.82 2.11 -16.39
CA HIS A 5 22.68 3.30 -16.48
C HIS A 5 22.80 3.91 -17.88
N LYS A 6 22.05 3.41 -18.87
CA LYS A 6 22.18 3.88 -20.25
C LYS A 6 21.26 5.07 -20.60
N TYR A 7 20.17 5.27 -19.87
CA TYR A 7 19.15 6.26 -20.20
C TYR A 7 18.84 7.17 -19.02
N ALA A 8 18.69 8.46 -19.29
CA ALA A 8 18.21 9.41 -18.29
C ALA A 8 16.71 9.19 -18.04
N GLN A 9 16.22 9.54 -16.84
CA GLN A 9 14.79 9.41 -16.50
C GLN A 9 13.89 10.14 -17.51
N GLU A 10 14.33 11.33 -17.95
CA GLU A 10 13.62 12.14 -18.94
C GLU A 10 13.46 11.42 -20.29
N GLU A 11 14.52 10.77 -20.78
CA GLU A 11 14.48 10.00 -22.03
C GLU A 11 13.50 8.83 -21.93
N ILE A 12 13.45 8.16 -20.77
CA ILE A 12 12.50 7.08 -20.51
C ILE A 12 11.06 7.61 -20.54
N ILE A 13 10.81 8.76 -19.91
CA ILE A 13 9.49 9.39 -19.89
C ILE A 13 9.06 9.75 -21.32
N GLN A 14 9.90 10.47 -22.06
CA GLN A 14 9.61 10.91 -23.43
C GLN A 14 9.36 9.72 -24.37
N GLY A 15 10.20 8.68 -24.30
CA GLY A 15 10.00 7.46 -25.08
C GLY A 15 8.69 6.75 -24.73
N CYS A 16 8.31 6.71 -23.44
CA CYS A 16 7.01 6.16 -23.05
C CYS A 16 5.83 7.01 -23.56
N GLN A 17 5.95 8.35 -23.53
CA GLN A 17 4.95 9.29 -24.06
C GLN A 17 4.77 9.13 -25.57
N ALA A 18 5.86 8.84 -26.29
CA ALA A 18 5.84 8.49 -27.71
C ALA A 18 5.29 7.08 -28.01
N GLY A 19 4.94 6.29 -26.98
CA GLY A 19 4.39 4.94 -27.13
C GLY A 19 5.43 3.87 -27.49
N GLU A 20 6.72 4.15 -27.31
CA GLU A 20 7.79 3.22 -27.67
C GLU A 20 7.91 2.07 -26.67
N ARG A 21 7.64 0.84 -27.13
CA ARG A 21 7.63 -0.37 -26.30
C ARG A 21 8.93 -0.61 -25.53
N ARG A 22 10.08 -0.26 -26.13
CA ARG A 22 11.39 -0.41 -25.50
C ARG A 22 11.51 0.42 -24.21
N TYR A 23 11.02 1.66 -24.22
CA TYR A 23 11.08 2.53 -23.04
C TYR A 23 10.05 2.11 -21.99
N GLN A 24 8.89 1.59 -22.41
CA GLN A 24 7.90 1.01 -21.48
C GLN A 24 8.47 -0.21 -20.75
N GLU A 25 9.14 -1.12 -21.47
CA GLU A 25 9.82 -2.27 -20.86
C GLU A 25 10.91 -1.83 -19.88
N LEU A 26 11.70 -0.82 -20.26
CA LEU A 26 12.75 -0.27 -19.41
C LEU A 26 12.17 0.34 -18.12
N LEU A 27 11.11 1.13 -18.24
CA LEU A 27 10.40 1.70 -17.10
C LEU A 27 9.86 0.61 -16.17
N TYR A 28 9.22 -0.41 -16.75
CA TYR A 28 8.68 -1.54 -15.98
C TYR A 28 9.79 -2.25 -15.20
N LYS A 29 10.91 -2.61 -15.84
CA LYS A 29 12.05 -3.27 -15.17
C LYS A 29 12.66 -2.42 -14.06
N MET A 30 12.72 -1.11 -14.25
CA MET A 30 13.28 -0.18 -13.27
C MET A 30 12.40 -0.04 -12.02
N MET A 31 11.08 -0.07 -12.19
CA MET A 31 10.13 0.30 -11.12
C MET A 31 9.38 -0.89 -10.52
N SER A 32 9.26 -2.02 -11.22
CA SER A 32 8.39 -3.14 -10.83
C SER A 32 8.67 -3.67 -9.42
N SER A 33 9.92 -3.89 -9.04
CA SER A 33 10.24 -4.40 -7.69
C SER A 33 9.75 -3.47 -6.57
N LYS A 34 9.98 -2.16 -6.72
CA LYS A 34 9.50 -1.16 -5.75
C LYS A 34 7.98 -1.07 -5.75
N MET A 35 7.35 -1.08 -6.92
CA MET A 35 5.90 -0.95 -7.07
C MET A 35 5.15 -2.21 -6.61
N LEU A 36 5.78 -3.38 -6.75
CA LEU A 36 5.29 -4.61 -6.13
C LEU A 36 5.28 -4.47 -4.61
N GLY A 37 6.35 -3.92 -4.02
CA GLY A 37 6.39 -3.62 -2.58
C GLY A 37 5.24 -2.69 -2.13
N VAL A 38 4.86 -1.71 -2.96
CA VAL A 38 3.70 -0.85 -2.69
C VAL A 38 2.39 -1.66 -2.72
N CYS A 39 2.18 -2.48 -3.75
CA CYS A 39 0.96 -3.28 -3.91
C CYS A 39 0.83 -4.37 -2.83
N MET A 40 1.94 -4.97 -2.40
CA MET A 40 2.00 -5.97 -1.32
C MET A 40 1.50 -5.45 0.03
N ARG A 41 1.41 -4.13 0.23
CA ARG A 41 0.80 -3.54 1.42
C ARG A 41 -0.71 -3.73 1.46
N TYR A 42 -1.33 -3.77 0.28
CA TYR A 42 -2.78 -3.80 0.12
C TYR A 42 -3.30 -5.21 -0.17
N ALA A 43 -2.54 -6.00 -0.95
CA ALA A 43 -2.88 -7.35 -1.32
C ALA A 43 -2.84 -8.35 -0.14
N LYS A 44 -3.63 -9.41 -0.24
CA LYS A 44 -3.63 -10.55 0.70
C LYS A 44 -2.46 -11.50 0.47
N ASP A 45 -2.01 -11.61 -0.78
CA ASP A 45 -0.93 -12.50 -1.21
C ASP A 45 -0.13 -11.88 -2.36
N GLN A 46 0.92 -12.58 -2.78
CA GLN A 46 1.80 -12.12 -3.85
C GLN A 46 1.11 -12.10 -5.22
N PHE A 47 0.24 -13.06 -5.52
CA PHE A 47 -0.44 -13.12 -6.81
C PHE A 47 -1.38 -11.92 -7.00
N GLU A 48 -2.14 -11.58 -5.97
CA GLU A 48 -2.99 -10.39 -5.98
C GLU A 48 -2.16 -9.09 -6.09
N ALA A 49 -0.99 -9.02 -5.43
CA ALA A 49 -0.12 -7.86 -5.57
C ALA A 49 0.46 -7.71 -6.98
N GLU A 50 0.83 -8.82 -7.61
CA GLU A 50 1.31 -8.83 -9.00
C GLU A 50 0.20 -8.40 -9.98
N ASP A 51 -1.03 -8.87 -9.79
CA ASP A 51 -2.18 -8.47 -10.61
C ASP A 51 -2.52 -6.98 -10.46
N MET A 52 -2.54 -6.47 -9.22
CA MET A 52 -2.70 -5.04 -8.93
C MET A 52 -1.62 -4.21 -9.63
N MET A 53 -0.36 -4.63 -9.52
CA MET A 53 0.79 -3.94 -10.11
C MET A 53 0.71 -3.94 -11.64
N GLN A 54 0.38 -5.08 -12.27
CA GLN A 54 0.24 -5.18 -13.72
C GLN A 54 -0.87 -4.26 -14.23
N THR A 55 -2.05 -4.31 -13.59
CA THR A 55 -3.16 -3.42 -13.91
C THR A 55 -2.78 -1.95 -13.75
N ALA A 56 -2.03 -1.61 -12.69
CA ALA A 56 -1.55 -0.25 -12.46
C ALA A 56 -0.52 0.19 -13.51
N PHE A 57 0.40 -0.67 -13.95
CA PHE A 57 1.33 -0.32 -15.03
C PHE A 57 0.62 -0.06 -16.37
N VAL A 58 -0.43 -0.82 -16.69
CA VAL A 58 -1.27 -0.50 -17.86
C VAL A 58 -1.84 0.91 -17.74
N LYS A 59 -2.31 1.31 -16.55
CA LYS A 59 -2.78 2.68 -16.29
C LYS A 59 -1.65 3.71 -16.35
N VAL A 60 -0.45 3.40 -15.85
CA VAL A 60 0.74 4.25 -15.94
C VAL A 60 1.01 4.60 -17.41
N PHE A 61 1.14 3.59 -18.27
CA PHE A 61 1.43 3.82 -19.69
C PHE A 61 0.28 4.56 -20.40
N ARG A 62 -0.96 4.23 -20.08
CA ARG A 62 -2.14 4.91 -20.66
C ARG A 62 -2.21 6.40 -20.26
N ASN A 63 -1.74 6.75 -19.07
CA ASN A 63 -1.85 8.11 -18.52
C ASN A 63 -0.52 8.85 -18.45
N ILE A 64 0.55 8.34 -19.07
CA ILE A 64 1.90 8.91 -18.94
C ILE A 64 2.02 10.34 -19.43
N ASN A 65 1.18 10.74 -20.39
CA ASN A 65 1.07 12.12 -20.88
C ASN A 65 0.46 13.08 -19.85
N ALA A 66 -0.14 12.58 -18.78
CA ALA A 66 -0.68 13.40 -17.69
C ALA A 66 0.40 13.80 -16.66
N TYR A 67 1.59 13.19 -16.70
CA TYR A 67 2.70 13.60 -15.84
C TYR A 67 3.30 14.91 -16.37
N ARG A 68 3.16 15.98 -15.58
CA ARG A 68 3.60 17.34 -15.95
C ARG A 68 4.98 17.72 -15.43
N GLY A 69 5.74 16.76 -14.87
CA GLY A 69 7.01 17.06 -14.19
C GLY A 69 6.85 17.63 -12.77
N GLU A 70 5.62 17.68 -12.25
CA GLU A 70 5.35 18.12 -10.88
C GLU A 70 5.60 16.98 -9.88
N GLY A 71 6.50 17.21 -8.93
CA GLY A 71 6.94 16.19 -7.98
C GLY A 71 7.85 15.14 -8.61
N SER A 72 8.01 13.99 -7.95
CA SER A 72 8.82 12.89 -8.49
C SER A 72 7.99 11.97 -9.38
N PHE A 73 8.60 11.50 -10.47
CA PHE A 73 7.97 10.53 -11.37
C PHE A 73 7.65 9.21 -10.64
N GLU A 74 8.55 8.77 -9.75
CA GLU A 74 8.30 7.62 -8.86
C GLU A 74 7.06 7.85 -7.97
N GLY A 75 6.90 9.04 -7.41
CA GLY A 75 5.72 9.40 -6.61
C GLY A 75 4.42 9.41 -7.43
N TRP A 76 4.48 9.86 -8.68
CA TRP A 76 3.35 9.81 -9.60
C TRP A 76 2.94 8.37 -9.93
N ILE A 77 3.89 7.48 -10.23
CA ILE A 77 3.63 6.05 -10.43
C ILE A 77 3.07 5.41 -9.15
N ARG A 78 3.68 5.69 -7.99
CA ARG A 78 3.22 5.18 -6.69
C ARG A 78 1.77 5.53 -6.42
N ARG A 79 1.34 6.76 -6.74
CA ARG A 79 -0.06 7.17 -6.60
C ARG A 79 -0.99 6.32 -7.45
N ILE A 80 -0.59 5.98 -8.68
CA ILE A 80 -1.37 5.09 -9.55
C ILE A 80 -1.46 3.66 -8.98
N MET A 81 -0.37 3.16 -8.39
CA MET A 81 -0.35 1.86 -7.71
C MET A 81 -1.35 1.84 -6.55
N VAL A 82 -1.24 2.80 -5.63
CA VAL A 82 -2.12 2.93 -4.45
C VAL A 82 -3.58 3.04 -4.87
N ASN A 83 -3.89 3.93 -5.81
CA ASN A 83 -5.27 4.12 -6.29
C ASN A 83 -5.83 2.85 -6.94
N THR A 84 -4.99 2.09 -7.65
CA THR A 84 -5.40 0.82 -8.26
C THR A 84 -5.67 -0.24 -7.21
N SER A 85 -4.82 -0.35 -6.18
CA SER A 85 -5.05 -1.26 -5.06
C SER A 85 -6.34 -0.94 -4.29
N ILE A 86 -6.62 0.35 -4.04
CA ILE A 86 -7.87 0.79 -3.41
C ILE A 86 -9.09 0.43 -4.30
N GLU A 87 -8.99 0.62 -5.62
CA GLU A 87 -10.07 0.28 -6.55
C GLU A 87 -10.39 -1.23 -6.54
N VAL A 88 -9.36 -2.08 -6.54
CA VAL A 88 -9.53 -3.54 -6.46
C VAL A 88 -10.27 -3.92 -5.17
N TYR A 89 -9.85 -3.36 -4.04
CA TYR A 89 -10.53 -3.59 -2.77
C TYR A 89 -12.01 -3.19 -2.80
N ARG A 90 -12.31 -2.00 -3.35
CA ARG A 90 -13.70 -1.51 -3.46
C ARG A 90 -14.57 -2.41 -4.34
N LYS A 91 -14.01 -2.97 -5.42
CA LYS A 91 -14.73 -3.93 -6.28
C LYS A 91 -15.06 -5.20 -5.50
N ASN A 92 -14.10 -5.72 -4.74
CA ASN A 92 -14.28 -6.91 -3.92
C ASN A 92 -15.35 -6.70 -2.83
N LEU A 93 -15.35 -5.54 -2.15
CA LEU A 93 -16.35 -5.20 -1.15
C LEU A 93 -17.77 -5.15 -1.75
N ARG A 94 -17.91 -4.53 -2.93
CA ARG A 94 -19.19 -4.45 -3.66
C ARG A 94 -19.66 -5.82 -4.15
N SER A 95 -18.77 -6.71 -4.57
CA SER A 95 -19.15 -8.07 -4.97
C SER A 95 -19.61 -8.96 -3.81
N LEU A 96 -19.24 -8.61 -2.58
CA LEU A 96 -19.55 -9.39 -1.38
C LEU A 96 -20.85 -8.96 -0.67
N ASN A 97 -21.54 -7.89 -1.08
CA ASN A 97 -22.72 -7.34 -0.38
C ASN A 97 -22.52 -7.15 1.14
N VAL A 98 -21.28 -6.98 1.61
CA VAL A 98 -20.99 -6.71 3.03
C VAL A 98 -21.04 -5.20 3.22
N VAL A 99 -22.24 -4.68 3.43
CA VAL A 99 -22.46 -3.41 4.10
C VAL A 99 -22.91 -3.75 5.52
N ASP A 100 -21.94 -3.86 6.41
CA ASP A 100 -21.99 -3.30 7.76
C ASP A 100 -20.74 -3.75 8.51
N ILE A 101 -19.88 -2.78 8.81
CA ILE A 101 -19.01 -2.91 9.99
C ILE A 101 -19.59 -1.92 10.99
N ASP A 102 -20.79 -2.25 11.47
CA ASP A 102 -21.28 -1.70 12.72
C ASP A 102 -20.74 -2.59 13.84
N GLU A 103 -19.50 -2.33 14.24
CA GLU A 103 -19.01 -2.80 15.53
C GLU A 103 -18.85 -1.56 16.42
N THR A 104 -19.94 -1.23 17.11
CA THR A 104 -19.95 -0.34 18.26
C THR A 104 -19.14 -0.99 19.38
N HIS A 105 -17.86 -0.65 19.48
CA HIS A 105 -17.04 -1.03 20.64
C HIS A 105 -16.06 0.04 21.09
N ASP A 106 -15.88 0.04 22.41
CA ASP A 106 -15.43 1.09 23.31
C ASP A 106 -14.03 1.68 23.00
N HIS A 107 -13.92 2.99 23.20
CA HIS A 107 -12.75 3.79 22.87
C HIS A 107 -11.68 3.66 23.96
N GLN A 108 -10.72 2.75 23.80
CA GLN A 108 -9.47 2.84 24.56
C GLN A 108 -8.44 3.67 23.78
N ALA A 109 -8.13 4.84 24.35
CA ALA A 109 -7.10 5.75 23.86
C ALA A 109 -5.75 5.03 23.76
N SER A 110 -5.26 4.85 22.54
CA SER A 110 -3.98 4.19 22.29
C SER A 110 -2.84 5.20 22.39
N THR A 111 -1.94 4.99 23.36
CA THR A 111 -0.65 5.69 23.44
C THR A 111 0.19 5.43 22.19
N ALA A 112 0.89 6.45 21.69
CA ALA A 112 1.79 6.34 20.56
C ALA A 112 2.88 5.31 20.88
N PHE A 113 2.92 4.22 20.10
CA PHE A 113 3.95 3.18 20.20
C PHE A 113 4.99 3.41 19.11
N ASP A 114 6.26 3.38 19.48
CA ASP A 114 7.37 3.63 18.57
C ASP A 114 7.70 2.36 17.77
N MET A 115 7.22 2.34 16.51
CA MET A 115 7.40 1.23 15.58
C MET A 115 8.79 1.23 14.90
N SER A 116 9.66 2.18 15.24
CA SER A 116 10.98 2.38 14.59
C SER A 116 11.97 1.22 14.79
N ARG A 117 11.70 0.31 15.73
CA ARG A 117 12.58 -0.82 16.09
C ARG A 117 12.39 -2.08 15.24
N LEU A 118 11.37 -2.13 14.39
CA LEU A 118 11.12 -3.28 13.51
C LEU A 118 11.87 -3.16 12.19
N ASN A 119 12.39 -4.28 11.69
CA ASN A 119 12.75 -4.36 10.28
C ASN A 119 11.47 -4.22 9.41
N ILE A 120 11.58 -3.49 8.31
CA ILE A 120 10.52 -3.25 7.33
C ILE A 120 9.85 -4.56 6.90
N ALA A 121 10.60 -5.65 6.76
CA ALA A 121 10.07 -6.96 6.39
C ALA A 121 9.07 -7.53 7.41
N ASP A 122 9.36 -7.39 8.71
CA ASP A 122 8.48 -7.86 9.77
C ASP A 122 7.22 -7.00 9.86
N LEU A 123 7.36 -5.68 9.79
CA LEU A 123 6.22 -4.76 9.77
C LEU A 123 5.27 -5.08 8.62
N MET A 124 5.81 -5.31 7.41
CA MET A 124 5.02 -5.68 6.24
C MET A 124 4.26 -7.01 6.46
N ARG A 125 4.90 -8.00 7.10
CA ARG A 125 4.25 -9.28 7.42
C ARG A 125 3.10 -9.08 8.41
N LEU A 126 3.28 -8.26 9.44
CA LEU A 126 2.25 -7.97 10.44
C LEU A 126 1.06 -7.24 9.81
N ILE A 127 1.32 -6.25 8.96
CA ILE A 127 0.26 -5.52 8.24
C ILE A 127 -0.57 -6.47 7.36
N ARG A 128 0.05 -7.44 6.68
CA ARG A 128 -0.69 -8.44 5.89
C ARG A 128 -1.62 -9.31 6.72
N ASN A 129 -1.32 -9.54 8.00
CA ASN A 129 -2.17 -10.34 8.90
C ASN A 129 -3.40 -9.57 9.43
N LEU A 130 -3.49 -8.26 9.20
CA LEU A 130 -4.70 -7.51 9.50
C LEU A 130 -5.84 -7.94 8.58
N SER A 131 -7.09 -7.85 9.04
CA SER A 131 -8.25 -7.94 8.14
C SER A 131 -8.19 -6.80 7.11
N ASP A 132 -8.77 -7.02 5.93
CA ASP A 132 -8.53 -6.13 4.80
C ASP A 132 -8.95 -4.66 5.08
N GLY A 133 -10.05 -4.45 5.82
CA GLY A 133 -10.48 -3.11 6.22
C GLY A 133 -9.48 -2.39 7.13
N TYR A 134 -8.96 -3.08 8.15
CA TYR A 134 -7.94 -2.55 9.05
C TYR A 134 -6.63 -2.27 8.31
N ARG A 135 -6.21 -3.21 7.43
CA ARG A 135 -5.01 -3.09 6.59
C ARG A 135 -5.09 -1.84 5.71
N LEU A 136 -6.21 -1.65 5.04
CA LEU A 136 -6.42 -0.57 4.09
C LEU A 136 -6.39 0.80 4.78
N VAL A 137 -7.19 0.97 5.84
CA VAL A 137 -7.23 2.23 6.59
C VAL A 137 -5.87 2.55 7.22
N PHE A 138 -5.18 1.54 7.77
CA PHE A 138 -3.84 1.74 8.31
C PHE A 138 -2.86 2.24 7.23
N ASN A 139 -2.81 1.60 6.07
CA ASN A 139 -1.92 2.02 4.98
C ASN A 139 -2.28 3.44 4.49
N MET A 140 -3.55 3.71 4.20
CA MET A 140 -3.99 5.01 3.70
C MET A 140 -3.64 6.14 4.68
N TYR A 141 -3.87 5.94 5.99
CA TYR A 141 -3.58 6.96 6.99
C TYR A 141 -2.08 7.05 7.32
N ALA A 142 -1.49 5.96 7.80
CA ALA A 142 -0.16 5.98 8.41
C ALA A 142 0.98 6.01 7.39
N ILE A 143 0.74 5.55 6.16
CA ILE A 143 1.79 5.41 5.13
C ILE A 143 1.57 6.38 3.96
N GLU A 144 0.32 6.58 3.55
CA GLU A 144 -0.01 7.47 2.44
C GLU A 144 -0.38 8.88 2.89
N GLY A 145 -0.67 9.10 4.18
CA GLY A 145 -0.96 10.42 4.75
C GLY A 145 -2.38 10.93 4.48
N TYR A 146 -3.32 10.05 4.12
CA TYR A 146 -4.72 10.42 3.94
C TYR A 146 -5.35 10.81 5.28
N SER A 147 -6.19 11.83 5.26
CA SER A 147 -7.08 12.15 6.36
C SER A 147 -8.22 11.13 6.49
N HIS A 148 -8.81 11.01 7.68
CA HIS A 148 -10.01 10.17 7.88
C HIS A 148 -11.17 10.56 6.96
N LYS A 149 -11.30 11.84 6.62
CA LYS A 149 -12.29 12.36 5.68
C LYS A 149 -12.07 11.82 4.26
N GLU A 150 -10.82 11.83 3.79
CA GLU A 150 -10.48 11.28 2.47
C GLU A 150 -10.68 9.76 2.43
N ILE A 151 -10.27 9.05 3.49
CA ILE A 151 -10.48 7.60 3.61
C ILE A 151 -11.97 7.26 3.59
N ALA A 152 -12.79 7.97 4.37
CA ALA A 152 -14.24 7.80 4.41
C ALA A 152 -14.85 7.94 3.01
N LYS A 153 -14.47 8.99 2.28
CA LYS A 153 -14.92 9.24 0.91
C LYS A 153 -14.47 8.14 -0.06
N GLU A 154 -13.20 7.74 -0.01
CA GLU A 154 -12.66 6.74 -0.93
C GLU A 154 -13.26 5.36 -0.71
N LEU A 155 -13.49 4.97 0.54
CA LEU A 155 -13.98 3.64 0.90
C LEU A 155 -15.51 3.56 0.99
N GLY A 156 -16.21 4.69 1.04
CA GLY A 156 -17.66 4.72 1.24
C GLY A 156 -18.08 4.33 2.66
N ILE A 157 -17.26 4.69 3.67
CA ILE A 157 -17.51 4.44 5.10
C ILE A 157 -17.63 5.78 5.84
N THR A 158 -17.98 5.75 7.13
CA THR A 158 -17.99 6.96 7.97
C THR A 158 -16.57 7.33 8.44
N GLU A 159 -16.32 8.60 8.75
CA GLU A 159 -15.06 9.02 9.39
C GLU A 159 -14.84 8.33 10.74
N GLY A 160 -15.92 8.07 11.48
CA GLY A 160 -15.90 7.30 12.73
C GLY A 160 -15.38 5.87 12.51
N ALA A 161 -15.89 5.19 11.49
CA ALA A 161 -15.41 3.86 11.10
C ALA A 161 -13.92 3.88 10.70
N SER A 162 -13.47 4.90 9.98
CA SER A 162 -12.04 5.05 9.65
C SER A 162 -11.17 5.20 10.92
N LYS A 163 -11.61 6.00 11.90
CA LYS A 163 -10.89 6.16 13.18
C LYS A 163 -10.84 4.87 13.99
N SER A 164 -11.97 4.17 14.12
CA SER A 164 -12.07 2.93 14.88
C SER A 164 -11.21 1.83 14.24
N GLN A 165 -11.29 1.66 12.91
CA GLN A 165 -10.48 0.71 12.15
C GLN A 165 -8.97 0.98 12.32
N LEU A 166 -8.54 2.26 12.26
CA LEU A 166 -7.14 2.61 12.49
C LEU A 166 -6.69 2.27 13.92
N SER A 167 -7.52 2.57 14.92
CA SER A 167 -7.22 2.27 16.33
C SER A 167 -7.07 0.76 16.55
N ARG A 168 -7.98 -0.04 15.97
CA ARG A 168 -7.93 -1.51 16.06
C ARG A 168 -6.70 -2.08 15.34
N ALA A 169 -6.39 -1.57 14.15
CA ALA A 169 -5.18 -1.95 13.43
C ALA A 169 -3.93 -1.74 14.29
N ARG A 170 -3.79 -0.57 14.93
CA ARG A 170 -2.66 -0.27 15.83
C ARG A 170 -2.60 -1.18 17.05
N ALA A 171 -3.74 -1.48 17.66
CA ALA A 171 -3.81 -2.38 18.81
C ALA A 171 -3.35 -3.80 18.46
N ILE A 172 -3.85 -4.36 17.34
CA ILE A 172 -3.47 -5.69 16.85
C ILE A 172 -1.96 -5.73 16.53
N LEU A 173 -1.45 -4.74 15.80
CA LEU A 173 -0.03 -4.66 15.47
C LEU A 173 0.83 -4.61 16.75
N ARG A 174 0.45 -3.78 17.72
CA ARG A 174 1.16 -3.68 19.01
C ARG A 174 1.19 -5.01 19.75
N GLU A 175 0.07 -5.72 19.82
CA GLU A 175 0.01 -7.03 20.47
C GLU A 175 0.92 -8.06 19.78
N GLN A 176 0.91 -8.10 18.45
CA GLN A 176 1.76 -9.00 17.67
C GLN A 176 3.25 -8.70 17.88
N ILE A 177 3.63 -7.43 17.98
CA ILE A 177 5.03 -7.01 18.23
C ILE A 177 5.47 -7.44 19.62
N LEU A 178 4.66 -7.19 20.65
CA LEU A 178 4.97 -7.60 22.02
C LEU A 178 5.15 -9.13 22.14
N LYS A 179 4.34 -9.91 21.41
CA LYS A 179 4.50 -11.37 21.34
C LYS A 179 5.82 -11.77 20.66
N MET A 180 6.24 -11.08 19.61
CA MET A 180 7.52 -11.34 18.92
C MET A 180 8.74 -11.01 19.81
N GLU A 181 8.68 -9.89 20.54
CA GLU A 181 9.72 -9.50 21.50
C GLU A 181 9.77 -10.47 22.68
N GLY A 182 8.62 -10.86 23.24
CA GLY A 182 8.54 -11.84 24.33
C GLY A 182 9.09 -13.22 23.95
N ASN A 183 8.91 -13.66 22.70
CA ASN A 183 9.50 -14.91 22.21
C ASN A 183 11.02 -14.83 22.02
N SER A 184 11.59 -13.64 21.83
CA SER A 184 13.03 -13.44 21.62
C SER A 184 13.86 -13.55 22.90
N TYR A 185 13.21 -13.43 24.08
CA TYR A 185 13.84 -13.66 25.39
C TYR A 185 13.75 -15.12 25.87
N GLY A 186 13.01 -16.00 25.17
CA GLY A 186 12.81 -17.41 25.55
C GLY A 186 13.81 -18.41 24.95
N THR A 187 14.64 -18.00 23.98
CA THR A 187 15.51 -18.91 23.21
C THR A 187 17.01 -18.82 23.57
N HIS A 188 17.38 -18.12 24.64
CA HIS A 188 18.76 -18.05 25.14
C HIS A 188 18.96 -18.65 26.55
N VAL A 189 18.09 -19.58 26.97
CA VAL A 189 18.35 -20.42 28.14
C VAL A 189 18.03 -21.86 27.76
N GLY A 190 19.09 -22.64 27.48
CA GLY A 190 19.05 -24.05 27.10
C GLY A 190 20.40 -24.47 26.55
#